data_AF-A0A497KTQ5-F1
#
_entry.id   AF-A0A497KTQ5-F1
#
_cell.length_a   1.000
_cell.length_b   1.000
_cell.length_c   1.000
_cell.angle_alpha   90.00
_cell.angle_beta   90.00
_cell.angle_gamma   90.00
#
_symmetry.space_group_name_H-M   'P 1'
#
loop_
_entity.id
_entity.type
_entity.pdbx_description
1 polymer ?
#
loop_
_entity_poly.entity_id
_entity_poly.type
_entity_poly.pdbx_seq_one_letter_code
_entity_poly.pdbx_strand_id
1 'polypeptide(L)'
;RILEAGWNKLVEVLDSGGYVRYDFSTASNLLAIMKKLKEEYGDLEKLHEKSSGPEDLEKRLMSFKGIGPVGVNIFLRELRGIWKKAKPKPSKIVVETAKRIVLEKIEPYEAAVVRLRLEYCKKKRCPECPVREHCGSFKI
;
A
#
# COMPACT_ATOMS: atom_id res chain seq x y z
N ARG A 1 10.64 0.25 21.59
CA ARG A 1 9.64 -0.41 20.70
C ARG A 1 8.32 0.40 20.69
N ILE A 2 7.42 0.26 19.71
CA ILE A 2 6.20 1.10 19.58
C ILE A 2 5.31 1.06 20.84
N LEU A 3 5.04 -0.13 21.37
CA LEU A 3 4.19 -0.28 22.56
C LEU A 3 4.80 0.37 23.81
N GLU A 4 6.12 0.29 23.97
CA GLU A 4 6.85 0.89 25.09
C GLU A 4 6.88 2.42 25.01
N ALA A 5 6.89 2.99 23.81
CA ALA A 5 6.85 4.43 23.62
C ALA A 5 5.56 5.05 24.19
N GLY A 6 4.46 4.30 24.12
CA GLY A 6 3.15 4.77 24.59
C GLY A 6 2.59 5.91 23.73
N TRP A 7 1.39 6.35 24.08
CA TRP A 7 0.61 7.26 23.24
C TRP A 7 1.23 8.65 23.14
N ASN A 8 1.66 9.24 24.26
CA ASN A 8 2.24 10.60 24.30
C ASN A 8 3.47 10.72 23.40
N LYS A 9 4.39 9.74 23.45
CA LYS A 9 5.60 9.80 22.62
C LYS A 9 5.30 9.63 21.14
N LEU A 10 4.31 8.80 20.80
CA LEU A 10 3.89 8.64 19.40
C LEU A 10 3.26 9.93 18.87
N VAL A 11 2.45 10.64 19.67
CA VAL A 11 1.90 11.95 19.30
C VAL A 11 3.03 12.95 19.03
N GLU A 12 4.01 13.07 19.94
CA GLU A 12 5.16 13.96 19.77
C GLU A 12 5.95 13.68 18.47
N VAL A 13 6.18 12.40 18.16
CA VAL A 13 6.87 11.98 16.93
C VAL A 13 6.02 12.26 15.69
N LEU A 14 4.70 12.08 15.75
CA LEU A 14 3.81 12.36 14.63
C LEU A 14 3.68 13.86 14.37
N ASP A 15 3.58 14.66 15.43
CA ASP A 15 3.51 16.11 15.37
C ASP A 15 4.79 16.70 14.74
N SER A 16 5.96 16.28 15.22
CA SER A 16 7.25 16.67 14.63
C SER A 16 7.42 16.18 13.17
N GLY A 17 6.73 15.10 12.78
CA GLY A 17 6.66 14.61 11.40
C GLY A 17 5.65 15.34 10.50
N GLY A 18 4.97 16.36 11.01
CA GLY A 18 3.97 17.13 10.25
C GLY A 18 2.58 16.49 10.19
N TYR A 19 2.29 15.50 11.04
CA TYR A 19 0.99 14.83 11.11
C TYR A 19 0.05 15.44 12.16
N VAL A 20 0.22 16.71 12.53
CA VAL A 20 -0.54 17.45 13.57
C VAL A 20 -2.05 17.25 13.51
N ARG A 21 -2.64 17.13 12.31
CA ARG A 21 -4.10 16.94 12.17
C ARG A 21 -4.58 15.55 12.60
N TYR A 22 -3.69 14.56 12.57
CA TYR A 22 -4.02 13.15 12.72
C TYR A 22 -3.21 12.44 13.82
N ASP A 23 -2.27 13.13 14.46
CA ASP A 23 -1.35 12.64 15.47
C ASP A 23 -2.02 11.77 16.54
N PHE A 24 -3.08 12.27 17.19
CA PHE A 24 -3.84 11.57 18.23
C PHE A 24 -4.48 10.28 17.71
N SER A 25 -5.16 10.38 16.57
CA SER A 25 -5.88 9.24 15.98
C SER A 25 -4.90 8.18 15.46
N THR A 26 -3.79 8.61 14.86
CA THR A 26 -2.74 7.75 14.31
C THR A 26 -1.96 7.08 15.43
N ALA A 27 -1.58 7.79 16.49
CA ALA A 27 -0.95 7.20 17.68
C ALA A 27 -1.83 6.11 18.30
N SER A 28 -3.13 6.40 18.45
CA SER A 28 -4.11 5.42 18.97
C SER A 28 -4.22 4.19 18.08
N ASN A 29 -4.27 4.38 16.76
CA ASN A 29 -4.33 3.27 15.81
C ASN A 29 -3.04 2.45 15.82
N LEU A 30 -1.87 3.07 15.83
CA LEU A 30 -0.58 2.37 15.88
C LEU A 30 -0.46 1.48 17.11
N LEU A 31 -0.84 1.97 18.29
CA LEU A 31 -0.85 1.15 19.51
C LEU A 31 -1.84 -0.02 19.41
N ALA A 32 -3.06 0.23 18.91
CA ALA A 32 -4.06 -0.81 18.74
C ALA A 32 -3.61 -1.91 17.75
N ILE A 33 -3.00 -1.51 16.63
CA ILE A 33 -2.44 -2.42 15.63
C ILE A 33 -1.33 -3.27 16.26
N MET A 34 -0.37 -2.63 16.92
CA MET A 34 0.78 -3.34 17.50
C MET A 34 0.38 -4.28 18.62
N LYS A 35 -0.60 -3.89 19.45
CA LYS A 35 -1.14 -4.73 20.52
C LYS A 35 -1.78 -5.98 19.92
N LYS A 36 -2.73 -5.79 18.98
CA LYS A 36 -3.39 -6.91 18.28
C LYS A 36 -2.39 -7.83 17.57
N LEU A 37 -1.41 -7.25 16.87
CA LEU A 37 -0.37 -8.01 16.18
C LEU A 37 0.41 -8.89 17.17
N LYS A 38 0.86 -8.31 18.28
CA LYS A 38 1.62 -9.04 19.31
C LYS A 38 0.81 -10.14 19.98
N GLU A 39 -0.45 -9.87 20.29
CA GLU A 39 -1.32 -10.81 21.01
C GLU A 39 -1.79 -11.98 20.11
N GLU A 40 -2.21 -11.71 18.88
CA GLU A 40 -2.79 -12.75 18.00
C GLU A 40 -1.75 -13.52 17.17
N TYR A 41 -0.66 -12.84 16.80
CA TYR A 41 0.30 -13.35 15.82
C TYR A 41 1.74 -13.34 16.34
N GLY A 42 2.12 -12.38 17.19
CA GLY A 42 3.50 -12.15 17.65
C GLY A 42 4.31 -11.26 16.71
N ASP A 43 4.17 -11.45 15.40
CA ASP A 43 4.77 -10.63 14.34
C ASP A 43 4.04 -10.84 13.00
N LEU A 44 4.49 -10.12 11.97
CA LEU A 44 3.89 -10.17 10.63
C LEU A 44 4.22 -11.46 9.88
N GLU A 45 5.36 -12.10 10.14
CA GLU A 45 5.73 -13.37 9.50
C GLU A 45 4.78 -14.49 9.97
N LYS A 46 4.48 -14.57 11.27
CA LYS A 46 3.48 -15.51 11.80
C LYS A 46 2.07 -15.23 11.29
N LEU A 47 1.71 -13.97 11.07
CA LEU A 47 0.44 -13.63 10.41
C LEU A 47 0.40 -14.18 8.98
N HIS A 48 1.49 -13.99 8.22
CA HIS A 48 1.63 -14.54 6.87
C HIS A 48 1.57 -16.07 6.86
N GLU A 49 2.28 -16.73 7.77
CA GLU A 49 2.29 -18.20 7.93
C GLU A 49 0.90 -18.75 8.22
N LYS A 50 0.19 -18.17 9.21
CA LYS A 50 -1.17 -18.56 9.61
C LYS A 50 -2.23 -18.30 8.55
N SER A 51 -1.95 -17.45 7.55
CA SER A 51 -2.91 -17.15 6.49
C SER A 51 -3.06 -18.35 5.54
N SER A 52 -4.26 -18.82 5.23
CA SER A 52 -4.42 -19.98 4.34
C SER A 52 -4.06 -19.69 2.88
N GLY A 53 -4.18 -18.44 2.44
CA GLY A 53 -3.90 -17.98 1.09
C GLY A 53 -3.93 -16.46 0.97
N PRO A 54 -3.80 -15.91 -0.26
CA PRO A 54 -3.81 -14.46 -0.49
C PRO A 54 -5.06 -13.76 0.05
N GLU A 55 -6.24 -14.34 -0.14
CA GLU A 55 -7.51 -13.75 0.30
C GLU A 55 -7.65 -13.74 1.82
N ASP A 56 -7.17 -14.78 2.51
CA ASP A 56 -7.15 -14.82 3.98
C ASP A 56 -6.12 -13.84 4.55
N LEU A 57 -4.95 -13.72 3.90
CA LEU A 57 -3.93 -12.73 4.26
C LEU A 57 -4.49 -11.30 4.16
N GLU A 58 -5.19 -10.98 3.07
CA GLU A 58 -5.85 -9.68 2.90
C GLU A 58 -6.86 -9.42 4.02
N LYS A 59 -7.73 -10.40 4.33
CA LYS A 59 -8.74 -10.28 5.40
C LYS A 59 -8.11 -10.05 6.76
N ARG A 60 -7.05 -10.80 7.11
CA ARG A 60 -6.34 -10.65 8.39
C ARG A 60 -5.70 -9.29 8.52
N LEU A 61 -5.05 -8.78 7.47
CA LEU A 61 -4.48 -7.43 7.45
C LEU A 61 -5.55 -6.34 7.55
N MET A 62 -6.69 -6.49 6.87
CA MET A 62 -7.82 -5.55 6.98
C MET A 62 -8.51 -5.58 8.35
N SER A 63 -8.26 -6.60 9.17
CA SER A 63 -8.81 -6.68 10.52
C SER A 63 -8.12 -5.74 11.52
N PHE A 64 -7.01 -5.12 11.14
CA PHE A 64 -6.33 -4.10 11.92
C PHE A 64 -7.05 -2.76 11.83
N LYS A 65 -7.23 -2.09 12.98
CA LYS A 65 -7.92 -0.81 13.05
C LYS A 65 -7.25 0.24 12.16
N GLY A 66 -8.02 0.89 11.29
CA GLY A 66 -7.52 1.92 10.39
C GLY A 66 -6.84 1.40 9.11
N ILE A 67 -6.79 0.07 8.91
CA ILE A 67 -6.21 -0.54 7.71
C ILE A 67 -7.33 -0.95 6.75
N GLY A 68 -7.45 -0.21 5.65
CA GLY A 68 -8.44 -0.46 4.60
C GLY A 68 -7.89 -1.25 3.40
N PRO A 69 -8.75 -1.60 2.44
CA PRO A 69 -8.37 -2.40 1.26
C PRO A 69 -7.26 -1.76 0.42
N VAL A 70 -7.25 -0.43 0.31
CA VAL A 70 -6.17 0.30 -0.40
C VAL A 70 -4.82 0.14 0.31
N GLY A 71 -4.80 0.24 1.64
CA GLY A 71 -3.59 0.09 2.43
C GLY A 71 -3.03 -1.33 2.32
N VAL A 72 -3.90 -2.35 2.44
CA VAL A 72 -3.52 -3.75 2.27
C VAL A 72 -2.99 -4.04 0.86
N ASN A 73 -3.66 -3.49 -0.17
CA ASN A 73 -3.22 -3.65 -1.55
C ASN A 73 -1.81 -3.08 -1.78
N ILE A 74 -1.54 -1.87 -1.26
CA ILE A 74 -0.21 -1.24 -1.35
C ILE A 74 0.82 -2.08 -0.59
N PHE A 75 0.52 -2.45 0.66
CA PHE A 75 1.44 -3.21 1.50
C PHE A 75 1.83 -4.55 0.85
N LEU A 76 0.85 -5.33 0.41
CA LEU A 76 1.10 -6.63 -0.22
C LEU A 76 1.73 -6.51 -1.60
N ARG A 77 1.48 -5.43 -2.36
CA ARG A 77 2.16 -5.18 -3.64
C ARG A 77 3.66 -5.09 -3.45
N GLU A 78 4.12 -4.36 -2.43
CA GLU A 78 5.56 -4.21 -2.13
C GLU A 78 6.21 -5.50 -1.63
N LEU A 79 5.42 -6.47 -1.15
CA LEU A 79 5.89 -7.78 -0.67
C LEU A 79 5.79 -8.89 -1.72
N ARG A 80 5.37 -8.59 -2.96
CA ARG A 80 5.38 -9.57 -4.05
C ARG A 80 6.79 -10.14 -4.25
N GLY A 81 6.88 -11.46 -4.39
CA GLY A 81 8.16 -12.16 -4.52
C GLY A 81 8.90 -12.40 -3.20
N ILE A 82 8.55 -11.69 -2.13
CA ILE A 82 9.06 -11.93 -0.77
C ILE A 82 8.12 -12.88 -0.04
N TRP A 83 6.84 -12.50 0.06
CA TRP A 83 5.80 -13.32 0.67
C TRP A 83 5.05 -14.11 -0.40
N LYS A 84 5.08 -15.45 -0.32
CA LYS A 84 4.42 -16.35 -1.28
C LYS A 84 2.92 -16.09 -1.46
N LYS A 85 2.27 -15.53 -0.44
CA LYS A 85 0.81 -15.25 -0.39
C LYS A 85 0.50 -13.77 -0.70
N ALA A 86 1.50 -12.91 -0.87
CA ALA A 86 1.31 -11.51 -1.23
C ALA A 86 0.98 -11.40 -2.73
N LYS A 87 -0.28 -11.69 -3.09
CA LYS A 87 -0.78 -11.65 -4.46
C LYS A 87 -2.04 -10.78 -4.58
N PRO A 88 -1.98 -9.50 -4.17
CA PRO A 88 -3.15 -8.64 -4.28
C PRO A 88 -3.44 -8.38 -5.75
N LYS A 89 -4.71 -8.22 -6.12
CA LYS A 89 -5.07 -7.82 -7.49
C LYS A 89 -4.51 -6.42 -7.77
N PRO A 90 -4.02 -6.12 -9.00
CA PRO A 90 -3.61 -4.76 -9.33
C PRO A 90 -4.74 -3.76 -9.11
N SER A 91 -4.41 -2.60 -8.56
CA SER A 91 -5.42 -1.57 -8.29
C SER A 91 -6.09 -1.09 -9.59
N LYS A 92 -7.37 -0.69 -9.51
CA LYS A 92 -8.14 -0.20 -10.68
C LYS A 92 -7.39 0.87 -11.48
N ILE A 93 -6.73 1.78 -10.77
CA ILE A 93 -5.98 2.89 -11.35
C ILE A 93 -4.77 2.44 -12.17
N VAL A 94 -4.15 1.33 -11.77
CA VAL A 94 -3.03 0.71 -12.48
C VAL A 94 -3.55 0.00 -13.71
N VAL A 95 -4.63 -0.78 -13.59
CA VAL A 95 -5.24 -1.49 -14.72
C VAL A 95 -5.64 -0.50 -15.82
N GLU A 96 -6.27 0.62 -15.46
CA GLU A 96 -6.64 1.68 -16.40
C GLU A 96 -5.41 2.30 -17.07
N THR A 97 -4.34 2.56 -16.32
CA THR A 97 -3.11 3.17 -16.86
C THR A 97 -2.37 2.20 -17.76
N ALA A 98 -2.25 0.93 -17.35
CA ALA A 98 -1.64 -0.14 -18.12
C ALA A 98 -2.33 -0.33 -19.47
N LYS A 99 -3.68 -0.32 -19.50
CA LYS A 99 -4.45 -0.35 -20.76
C LYS A 99 -4.10 0.81 -21.69
N ARG A 100 -3.94 2.03 -21.16
CA ARG A 100 -3.58 3.21 -21.97
C ARG A 100 -2.20 3.07 -22.60
N ILE A 101 -1.25 2.44 -21.92
CA ILE A 101 0.12 2.27 -22.44
C ILE A 101 0.36 0.89 -23.07
N VAL A 102 -0.72 0.13 -23.30
CA VAL A 102 -0.68 -1.22 -23.89
C VAL A 102 0.25 -2.17 -23.14
N LEU A 103 0.24 -2.10 -21.81
CA LEU A 103 1.03 -2.99 -20.95
C LEU A 103 0.23 -4.24 -20.57
N GLU A 104 0.68 -5.40 -21.04
CA GLU A 104 0.02 -6.69 -20.78
C GLU A 104 0.33 -7.25 -19.39
N LYS A 105 1.61 -7.25 -19.00
CA LYS A 105 2.07 -7.82 -17.72
C LYS A 105 2.13 -6.73 -16.66
N ILE A 106 1.09 -6.59 -15.85
CA ILE A 106 0.99 -5.50 -14.87
C ILE A 106 1.82 -5.75 -13.61
N GLU A 107 1.75 -6.96 -13.04
CA GLU A 107 2.26 -7.22 -11.68
C GLU A 107 3.74 -6.84 -11.47
N PRO A 108 4.68 -7.12 -12.40
CA PRO A 108 6.09 -6.76 -12.23
C PRO A 108 6.33 -5.24 -12.28
N TYR A 109 5.44 -4.49 -12.92
CA TYR A 109 5.60 -3.06 -13.16
C TYR A 109 4.59 -2.22 -12.39
N GLU A 110 3.80 -2.81 -11.50
CA GLU A 110 2.65 -2.12 -10.89
C GLU A 110 3.08 -0.84 -10.16
N ALA A 111 4.15 -0.89 -9.37
CA ALA A 111 4.68 0.29 -8.67
C ALA A 111 5.14 1.39 -9.65
N ALA A 112 5.78 1.01 -10.77
CA ALA A 112 6.20 1.95 -11.81
C ALA A 112 4.99 2.59 -12.51
N VAL A 113 3.94 1.81 -12.79
CA VAL A 113 2.69 2.31 -13.38
C VAL A 113 1.96 3.27 -12.43
N VAL A 114 1.95 2.99 -11.11
CA VAL A 114 1.42 3.94 -10.12
C VAL A 114 2.16 5.27 -10.18
N ARG A 115 3.51 5.25 -10.16
CA ARG A 115 4.34 6.47 -10.23
C ARG A 115 4.09 7.23 -11.52
N LEU A 116 4.12 6.55 -12.66
CA LEU A 116 3.81 7.12 -13.96
C LEU A 116 2.46 7.87 -13.95
N ARG A 117 1.41 7.24 -13.41
CA ARG A 117 0.09 7.86 -13.32
C ARG A 117 0.10 9.12 -12.46
N LEU A 118 0.74 9.07 -11.29
CA LEU A 118 0.75 10.19 -10.34
C LEU A 118 1.57 11.38 -10.82
N GLU A 119 2.70 11.11 -11.48
CA GLU A 119 3.65 12.14 -11.91
C GLU A 119 3.26 12.76 -13.26
N TYR A 120 2.72 11.95 -14.18
CA TYR A 120 2.44 12.39 -15.56
C TYR A 120 0.95 12.43 -15.86
N CYS A 121 0.25 11.28 -15.83
CA CYS A 121 -1.14 11.21 -16.29
C CYS A 121 -2.09 12.12 -15.48
N LYS A 122 -2.00 12.09 -14.15
CA LYS A 122 -2.84 12.90 -13.26
C LYS A 122 -2.56 14.40 -13.41
N LYS A 123 -1.31 14.76 -13.70
CA LYS A 123 -0.87 16.14 -13.90
C LYS A 123 -0.99 16.61 -15.35
N LYS A 124 -1.48 15.77 -16.27
CA LYS A 124 -1.56 16.04 -17.72
C LYS A 124 -0.21 16.40 -18.36
N ARG A 125 0.92 15.93 -17.82
CA ARG A 125 2.27 16.17 -18.36
C ARG A 125 2.61 15.19 -19.49
N CYS A 126 1.72 15.08 -20.47
CA CYS A 126 1.88 14.13 -21.56
C CYS A 126 3.11 14.38 -22.46
N PRO A 127 3.50 15.63 -22.78
CA PRO A 127 4.69 15.89 -23.60
C PRO A 127 5.99 15.38 -22.97
N GLU A 128 6.04 15.33 -21.63
CA GLU A 128 7.20 14.93 -20.83
C GLU A 128 7.11 13.46 -20.36
N CYS A 129 6.04 12.76 -20.72
CA CYS A 129 5.80 11.39 -20.26
C CYS A 129 6.80 10.41 -20.89
N PRO A 130 7.54 9.61 -20.09
CA PRO A 130 8.61 8.75 -20.61
C PRO A 130 8.10 7.60 -21.50
N VAL A 131 6.79 7.30 -21.45
CA VAL A 131 6.16 6.27 -22.28
C VAL A 131 5.10 6.84 -23.21
N ARG A 132 5.22 8.13 -23.56
CA ARG A 132 4.26 8.85 -24.41
C ARG A 132 3.99 8.11 -25.73
N GLU A 133 5.02 7.58 -26.37
CA GLU A 133 4.92 6.89 -27.67
C GLU A 133 4.06 5.63 -27.62
N HIS A 134 3.94 5.00 -26.45
CA HIS A 134 3.11 3.82 -26.22
C HIS A 134 1.69 4.18 -25.75
N CYS A 135 1.40 5.45 -25.49
CA CYS A 135 0.12 5.88 -24.95
C CYS A 135 -0.94 5.96 -26.06
N GLY A 136 -2.02 5.18 -25.92
CA GLY A 136 -3.17 5.18 -26.82
C GLY A 136 -3.95 6.49 -26.90
N SER A 137 -3.67 7.47 -26.03
CA SER A 137 -4.19 8.84 -26.19
C SER A 137 -3.47 9.66 -27.27
N PHE A 138 -2.35 9.16 -27.81
CA PHE A 138 -1.55 9.83 -28.84
C PHE A 138 -1.36 8.99 -30.11
N LYS A 139 -1.82 7.74 -30.12
CA LYS A 139 -1.96 6.95 -31.34
C LYS A 139 -3.21 7.46 -32.09
N ILE A 140 -2.98 8.38 -33.03
CA ILE A 140 -3.91 8.69 -34.13
C ILE A 140 -3.50 7.80 -35.30
#